data_AF-A0A1Q5SXE1-F1
#
_entry.id   AF-A0A1Q5SXE1-F1
#
_cell.length_a   1.000
_cell.length_b   1.000
_cell.length_c   1.000
_cell.angle_alpha   90.00
_cell.angle_beta   90.00
_cell.angle_gamma   90.00
#
_symmetry.space_group_name_H-M   'P 1'
#
loop_
_entity.id
_entity.type
_entity.pdbx_description
1 polymer ?
#
loop_
_entity_poly.entity_id
_entity_poly.type
_entity_poly.pdbx_seq_one_letter_code
_entity_poly.pdbx_strand_id
1 'polypeptide(L)'
;MIDDAGQTPLYGAQSWEDVVRVLVNAGLDINVQRKKDGLAALMYHSEDCTIDVPRCLVKAGANVQAVDHEGNTVVHDLIGQELSKEDCWSCIEKRVREAIELGVPYQQANYKGRTALHVAAAIENDPGYDGSAMAMTRLEFLLQPTMPFDANDKNHDGVTPLHVAASLSDTNSLILIEHGADIKAKDRDGRSPLHFAATAGQSNVVGLLTEIYRERSINIDHQCSERRSALHQAALSGSSEALRLLLKAGANPVLADERGRTPLRAAAEFDSKRMLK
;
A
#
# COMPACT_ATOMS: atom_id res chain seq x y z
N MET A 1 3.42 34.22 8.40
CA MET A 1 4.56 33.84 9.26
C MET A 1 4.75 32.34 9.08
N ILE A 2 5.96 31.91 8.74
CA ILE A 2 6.30 30.51 8.55
C ILE A 2 7.36 30.21 9.60
N ASP A 3 7.22 29.13 10.36
CA ASP A 3 8.24 28.73 11.33
C ASP A 3 9.51 28.18 10.66
N ASP A 4 10.53 27.86 11.46
CA ASP A 4 11.80 27.32 10.97
C ASP A 4 11.62 25.95 10.28
N ALA A 5 10.54 25.22 10.59
CA ALA A 5 10.15 23.97 9.94
C ALA A 5 9.34 24.17 8.65
N GLY A 6 9.06 25.42 8.26
CA GLY A 6 8.27 25.70 7.07
C GLY A 6 6.75 25.62 7.29
N GLN A 7 6.27 25.56 8.53
CA GLN A 7 4.86 25.45 8.85
C GLN A 7 4.20 26.82 8.99
N THR A 8 3.01 26.95 8.42
CA THR A 8 2.11 28.06 8.68
C THR A 8 1.27 27.79 9.93
N PRO A 9 0.77 28.83 10.62
CA PRO A 9 -0.19 28.67 11.73
C PRO A 9 -1.41 27.83 11.37
N LEU A 10 -1.73 27.72 10.09
CA LEU A 10 -2.82 26.90 9.58
C LEU A 10 -2.68 25.44 9.99
N TYR A 11 -1.47 24.87 9.91
CA TYR A 11 -1.24 23.45 10.26
C TYR A 11 -1.51 23.13 11.72
N GLY A 12 -1.28 24.09 12.63
CA GLY A 12 -1.59 23.93 14.06
C GLY A 12 -3.05 24.21 14.42
N ALA A 13 -3.83 24.78 13.50
CA ALA A 13 -5.20 25.22 13.74
C ALA A 13 -6.27 24.31 13.12
N GLN A 14 -5.88 23.27 12.37
CA GLN A 14 -6.81 22.51 11.52
C GLN A 14 -7.85 21.68 12.27
N SER A 15 -7.63 21.39 13.55
CA SER A 15 -8.65 20.77 14.40
C SER A 15 -9.69 21.79 14.91
N TRP A 16 -9.49 23.09 14.65
CA TRP A 16 -10.35 24.17 15.13
C TRP A 16 -10.89 24.99 13.96
N GLU A 17 -12.07 24.62 13.47
CA GLU A 17 -12.72 25.27 12.33
C GLU A 17 -12.77 26.80 12.46
N ASP A 18 -13.16 27.30 13.64
CA ASP A 18 -13.24 28.74 13.90
C ASP A 18 -11.88 29.43 13.73
N VAL A 19 -10.80 28.78 14.18
CA VAL A 19 -9.44 29.31 14.05
C VAL A 19 -9.01 29.28 12.59
N VAL A 20 -9.29 28.20 11.85
CA VAL A 20 -9.05 28.12 10.40
C VAL A 20 -9.76 29.27 9.68
N ARG A 21 -11.04 29.51 9.98
CA ARG A 21 -11.82 30.61 9.38
C ARG A 21 -11.21 31.98 9.66
N VAL A 22 -10.79 32.22 10.90
CA VAL A 22 -10.12 33.48 11.28
C VAL A 22 -8.81 33.66 10.52
N LEU A 23 -7.99 32.61 10.41
CA LEU A 23 -6.72 32.65 9.70
C LEU A 23 -6.90 32.89 8.19
N VAL A 24 -7.86 32.21 7.58
CA VAL A 24 -8.25 32.40 6.18
C VAL A 24 -8.72 33.84 5.94
N ASN A 25 -9.61 34.36 6.78
CA ASN A 25 -10.13 35.73 6.67
C ASN A 25 -9.05 36.80 6.92
N ALA A 26 -8.01 36.47 7.69
CA ALA A 26 -6.85 37.33 7.90
C ALA A 26 -5.89 37.36 6.68
N GLY A 27 -6.21 36.65 5.59
CA GLY A 27 -5.41 36.62 4.37
C GLY A 27 -4.20 35.69 4.43
N LEU A 28 -4.23 34.67 5.29
CA LEU A 28 -3.16 33.67 5.33
C LEU A 28 -3.14 32.88 4.00
N ASP A 29 -1.95 32.72 3.43
CA ASP A 29 -1.77 31.86 2.26
C ASP A 29 -1.98 30.38 2.66
N ILE A 30 -3.10 29.82 2.22
CA ILE A 30 -3.54 28.45 2.52
C ILE A 30 -2.86 27.39 1.65
N ASN A 31 -2.16 27.80 0.59
CA ASN A 31 -1.55 26.90 -0.39
C ASN A 31 -0.07 26.66 -0.15
N VAL A 32 0.50 27.25 0.90
CA VAL A 32 1.86 26.94 1.35
C VAL A 32 1.91 25.45 1.70
N GLN A 33 2.84 24.72 1.08
CA GLN A 33 3.13 23.33 1.39
C GLN A 33 4.19 23.22 2.48
N ARG A 34 4.05 22.23 3.35
CA ARG A 34 5.00 21.98 4.43
C ARG A 34 6.35 21.57 3.83
N LYS A 35 7.44 22.23 4.23
CA LYS A 35 8.78 21.98 3.67
C LYS A 35 9.31 20.55 3.84
N LYS A 36 8.86 19.84 4.89
CA LYS A 36 9.36 18.50 5.20
C LYS A 36 8.95 17.46 4.14
N ASP A 37 7.71 17.52 3.69
CA ASP A 37 7.06 16.47 2.90
C ASP A 37 6.19 16.99 1.75
N GLY A 38 5.98 18.30 1.64
CA GLY A 38 5.14 18.88 0.59
C GLY A 38 3.66 18.86 0.92
N LEU A 39 3.28 18.50 2.15
CA LEU A 39 1.88 18.36 2.54
C LEU A 39 1.16 19.71 2.43
N ALA A 40 0.12 19.79 1.60
CA ALA A 40 -0.74 20.97 1.53
C ALA A 40 -1.68 21.02 2.74
N ALA A 41 -2.13 22.21 3.13
CA ALA A 41 -3.05 22.35 4.26
C ALA A 41 -4.35 21.53 4.07
N LEU A 42 -4.82 21.38 2.82
CA LEU A 42 -5.97 20.52 2.48
C LEU A 42 -5.74 19.02 2.79
N MET A 43 -4.49 18.57 2.82
CA MET A 43 -4.14 17.16 3.05
C MET A 43 -4.08 16.80 4.53
N TYR A 44 -4.09 17.77 5.44
CA TYR A 44 -3.85 17.49 6.85
C TYR A 44 -5.10 16.94 7.56
N HIS A 45 -4.85 16.26 8.67
CA HIS A 45 -5.77 15.34 9.31
C HIS A 45 -6.25 15.89 10.64
N SER A 46 -7.55 16.22 10.73
CA SER A 46 -8.18 16.51 12.02
C SER A 46 -8.59 15.21 12.71
N GLU A 47 -8.36 15.15 14.02
CA GLU A 47 -8.69 14.01 14.89
C GLU A 47 -10.21 13.77 14.98
N ASP A 48 -11.03 14.79 14.67
CA ASP A 48 -12.48 14.77 14.91
C ASP A 48 -13.33 14.36 13.69
N CYS A 49 -12.73 13.82 12.63
CA CYS A 49 -13.43 13.39 11.40
C CYS A 49 -14.27 14.49 10.71
N THR A 50 -14.10 15.76 11.09
CA THR A 50 -14.91 16.88 10.61
C THR A 50 -14.57 17.21 9.15
N ILE A 51 -15.59 17.25 8.29
CA ILE A 51 -15.43 17.63 6.87
C ILE A 51 -15.51 19.14 6.63
N ASP A 52 -15.86 19.93 7.65
CA ASP A 52 -16.09 21.37 7.51
C ASP A 52 -14.81 22.16 7.23
N VAL A 53 -13.67 21.74 7.80
CA VAL A 53 -12.37 22.37 7.56
C VAL A 53 -11.92 22.18 6.09
N PRO A 54 -11.89 20.96 5.52
CA PRO A 54 -11.64 20.77 4.09
C PRO A 54 -12.54 21.63 3.19
N ARG A 55 -13.86 21.68 3.47
CA ARG A 55 -14.79 22.53 2.71
C ARG A 55 -14.48 24.01 2.83
N CYS A 56 -14.12 24.48 4.03
CA CYS A 56 -13.73 25.85 4.28
C CYS A 56 -12.48 26.22 3.48
N LEU A 57 -11.47 25.34 3.49
CA LEU A 57 -10.22 25.53 2.75
C LEU A 57 -10.45 25.57 1.24
N VAL A 58 -11.25 24.65 0.69
CA VAL A 58 -11.57 24.66 -0.76
C VAL A 58 -12.36 25.92 -1.14
N LYS A 59 -13.35 26.35 -0.36
CA LYS A 59 -14.06 27.61 -0.57
C LYS A 59 -13.14 28.83 -0.51
N ALA A 60 -12.09 28.76 0.28
CA ALA A 60 -11.07 29.80 0.39
C ALA A 60 -10.03 29.78 -0.75
N GLY A 61 -10.12 28.83 -1.69
CA GLY A 61 -9.22 28.71 -2.83
C GLY A 61 -8.04 27.75 -2.60
N ALA A 62 -8.19 26.76 -1.73
CA ALA A 62 -7.17 25.72 -1.57
C ALA A 62 -7.00 24.93 -2.87
N ASN A 63 -5.74 24.68 -3.23
CA ASN A 63 -5.39 23.93 -4.43
C ASN A 63 -5.68 22.44 -4.23
N VAL A 64 -6.83 21.99 -4.74
CA VAL A 64 -7.24 20.58 -4.74
C VAL A 64 -6.33 19.67 -5.57
N GLN A 65 -5.50 20.24 -6.45
CA GLN A 65 -4.54 19.51 -7.30
C GLN A 65 -3.14 19.44 -6.69
N ALA A 66 -2.94 19.95 -5.47
CA ALA A 66 -1.65 19.86 -4.80
C ALA A 66 -1.24 18.39 -4.61
N VAL A 67 0.06 18.15 -4.73
CA VAL A 67 0.68 16.85 -4.44
C VAL A 67 1.88 17.04 -3.51
N ASP A 68 2.15 16.05 -2.67
CA ASP A 68 3.31 16.03 -1.79
C ASP A 68 4.62 15.79 -2.57
N HIS A 69 5.75 15.65 -1.87
CA HIS A 69 7.06 15.40 -2.51
C HIS A 69 7.16 14.03 -3.20
N GLU A 70 6.31 13.06 -2.88
CA GLU A 70 6.21 11.77 -3.56
C GLU A 70 5.21 11.78 -4.72
N GLY A 71 4.49 12.90 -4.93
CA GLY A 71 3.42 13.01 -5.90
C GLY A 71 2.09 12.45 -5.40
N ASN A 72 1.96 12.21 -4.09
CA ASN A 72 0.72 11.76 -3.48
C ASN A 72 -0.31 12.89 -3.48
N THR A 73 -1.53 12.55 -3.90
CA THR A 73 -2.70 13.42 -3.74
C THR A 73 -3.28 13.25 -2.34
N VAL A 74 -4.20 14.14 -1.93
CA VAL A 74 -4.92 14.01 -0.64
C VAL A 74 -5.51 12.60 -0.45
N VAL A 75 -6.02 11.96 -1.51
CA VAL A 75 -6.59 10.61 -1.39
C VAL A 75 -5.52 9.56 -1.08
N HIS A 76 -4.31 9.66 -1.61
CA HIS A 76 -3.23 8.74 -1.25
C HIS A 76 -2.91 8.83 0.25
N ASP A 77 -2.80 10.05 0.77
CA ASP A 77 -2.48 10.30 2.18
C ASP A 77 -3.61 9.86 3.11
N LEU A 78 -4.87 10.13 2.72
CA LEU A 78 -6.05 9.64 3.44
C LEU A 78 -6.08 8.13 3.54
N ILE A 79 -5.85 7.44 2.42
CA ILE A 79 -5.82 5.97 2.39
C ILE A 79 -4.65 5.42 3.19
N GLY A 80 -3.49 6.06 3.11
CA GLY A 80 -2.24 5.63 3.75
C GLY A 80 -2.11 5.93 5.23
N GLN A 81 -3.08 6.64 5.83
CA GLN A 81 -3.08 6.90 7.27
C GLN A 81 -3.15 5.61 8.09
N GLU A 82 -2.17 5.45 8.98
CA GLU A 82 -2.22 4.46 10.06
C GLU A 82 -3.34 4.85 11.03
N LEU A 83 -4.18 3.87 11.40
CA LEU A 83 -5.26 4.11 12.35
C LEU A 83 -4.66 4.34 13.74
N SER A 84 -4.99 5.47 14.35
CA SER A 84 -4.75 5.70 15.78
C SER A 84 -5.89 5.07 16.59
N LYS A 85 -5.79 5.05 17.93
CA LYS A 85 -6.91 4.61 18.79
C LYS A 85 -8.19 5.46 18.62
N GLU A 86 -8.05 6.64 18.03
CA GLU A 86 -9.11 7.64 17.87
C GLU A 86 -9.61 7.71 16.41
N ASP A 87 -8.77 7.31 15.44
CA ASP A 87 -9.14 7.25 14.03
C ASP A 87 -9.64 5.87 13.63
N CYS A 88 -10.93 5.76 13.28
CA CYS A 88 -11.47 4.57 12.63
C CYS A 88 -11.53 4.75 11.10
N TRP A 89 -11.46 3.64 10.35
CA TRP A 89 -11.57 3.69 8.89
C TRP A 89 -12.84 4.40 8.40
N SER A 90 -13.99 4.25 9.08
CA SER A 90 -15.23 4.92 8.67
C SER A 90 -15.13 6.45 8.65
N CYS A 91 -14.27 7.03 9.49
CA CYS A 91 -13.98 8.47 9.48
C CYS A 91 -13.12 8.86 8.28
N ILE A 92 -12.08 8.08 8.01
CA ILE A 92 -11.21 8.28 6.85
C ILE A 92 -12.02 8.13 5.56
N GLU A 93 -12.91 7.12 5.46
CA GLU A 93 -13.78 6.90 4.31
C GLU A 93 -14.63 8.14 4.00
N LYS A 94 -15.28 8.73 5.01
CA LYS A 94 -16.06 9.98 4.84
C LYS A 94 -15.20 11.10 4.27
N ARG A 95 -13.98 11.26 4.77
CA ARG A 95 -13.03 12.28 4.30
C ARG A 95 -12.57 12.01 2.87
N VAL A 96 -12.37 10.74 2.49
CA VAL A 96 -12.03 10.34 1.12
C VAL A 96 -13.18 10.67 0.17
N ARG A 97 -14.43 10.35 0.55
CA ARG A 97 -15.62 10.69 -0.24
C ARG A 97 -15.76 12.19 -0.44
N GLU A 98 -15.64 12.97 0.63
CA GLU A 98 -15.69 14.44 0.55
C GLU A 98 -14.57 14.99 -0.34
N ALA A 99 -13.33 14.50 -0.20
CA ALA A 99 -12.23 14.92 -1.06
C ALA A 99 -12.54 14.69 -2.55
N ILE A 100 -13.11 13.53 -2.89
CA ILE A 100 -13.56 13.21 -4.25
C ILE A 100 -14.65 14.19 -4.72
N GLU A 101 -15.66 14.47 -3.89
CA GLU A 101 -16.73 15.43 -4.20
C GLU A 101 -16.21 16.86 -4.41
N LEU A 102 -15.16 17.25 -3.66
CA LEU A 102 -14.47 18.53 -3.81
C LEU A 102 -13.54 18.59 -5.04
N GLY A 103 -13.47 17.52 -5.83
CA GLY A 103 -12.70 17.48 -7.08
C GLY A 103 -11.22 17.19 -6.90
N VAL A 104 -10.82 16.62 -5.75
CA VAL A 104 -9.45 16.14 -5.55
C VAL A 104 -9.18 14.99 -6.52
N PRO A 105 -8.05 15.00 -7.25
CA PRO A 105 -7.67 13.90 -8.11
C PRO A 105 -7.35 12.65 -7.27
N TYR A 106 -8.00 11.54 -7.61
CA TYR A 106 -7.85 10.28 -6.87
C TYR A 106 -7.46 9.10 -7.77
N GLN A 107 -7.62 9.25 -9.09
CA GLN A 107 -7.32 8.20 -10.07
C GLN A 107 -5.83 8.18 -10.48
N GLN A 108 -5.13 9.28 -10.22
CA GLN A 108 -3.75 9.47 -10.66
C GLN A 108 -2.80 8.59 -9.85
N ALA A 109 -1.70 8.21 -10.48
CA ALA A 109 -0.59 7.59 -9.79
C ALA A 109 0.41 8.64 -9.30
N ASN A 110 1.05 8.40 -8.16
CA ASN A 110 2.14 9.23 -7.66
C ASN A 110 3.42 9.09 -8.51
N TYR A 111 4.53 9.74 -8.12
CA TYR A 111 5.76 9.72 -8.91
C TYR A 111 6.42 8.35 -9.04
N LYS A 112 6.04 7.37 -8.19
CA LYS A 112 6.46 5.97 -8.29
C LYS A 112 5.49 5.11 -9.11
N GLY A 113 4.46 5.71 -9.69
CA GLY A 113 3.39 5.01 -10.41
C GLY A 113 2.40 4.30 -9.48
N ARG A 114 2.41 4.59 -8.17
CA ARG A 114 1.49 3.95 -7.22
C ARG A 114 0.15 4.68 -7.24
N THR A 115 -0.93 3.93 -7.43
CA THR A 115 -2.30 4.40 -7.21
C THR A 115 -2.68 4.29 -5.73
N ALA A 116 -3.80 4.89 -5.32
CA ALA A 116 -4.34 4.74 -3.96
C ALA A 116 -4.54 3.26 -3.58
N LEU A 117 -4.80 2.38 -4.55
CA LEU A 117 -4.94 0.94 -4.32
C LEU A 117 -3.61 0.28 -3.90
N HIS A 118 -2.48 0.73 -4.44
CA HIS A 118 -1.16 0.28 -3.98
C HIS A 118 -0.87 0.71 -2.55
N VAL A 119 -1.31 1.92 -2.18
CA VAL A 119 -1.16 2.44 -0.81
C VAL A 119 -2.01 1.59 0.14
N ALA A 120 -3.30 1.40 -0.17
CA ALA A 120 -4.21 0.58 0.63
C ALA A 120 -3.69 -0.86 0.83
N ALA A 121 -3.10 -1.47 -0.21
CA ALA A 121 -2.53 -2.82 -0.13
C ALA A 121 -1.37 -2.94 0.87
N ALA A 122 -0.67 -1.84 1.16
CA ALA A 122 0.45 -1.81 2.11
C ALA A 122 0.02 -1.61 3.57
N ILE A 123 -1.22 -1.17 3.82
CA ILE A 123 -1.71 -0.91 5.17
C ILE A 123 -2.27 -2.20 5.75
N GLU A 124 -1.77 -2.58 6.93
CA GLU A 124 -2.35 -3.69 7.69
C GLU A 124 -3.79 -3.32 8.08
N ASN A 125 -4.76 -4.13 7.67
CA ASN A 125 -6.13 -3.94 8.13
C ASN A 125 -6.17 -4.26 9.62
N ASP A 126 -6.30 -3.24 10.46
CA ASP A 126 -6.84 -3.43 11.80
C ASP A 126 -8.33 -3.76 11.63
N PRO A 127 -8.77 -5.01 11.90
CA PRO A 127 -10.19 -5.34 11.89
C PRO A 127 -10.80 -4.49 12.98
N GLY A 128 -11.43 -3.37 12.59
CA GLY A 128 -11.83 -2.29 13.48
C GLY A 128 -12.29 -2.80 14.84
N TYR A 129 -11.85 -2.10 15.90
CA TYR A 129 -12.08 -2.38 17.31
C TYR A 129 -13.53 -2.72 17.71
N ASP A 130 -14.52 -2.58 16.81
CA ASP A 130 -15.91 -2.96 17.04
C ASP A 130 -16.25 -4.44 16.78
N GLY A 131 -15.35 -5.24 16.20
CA GLY A 131 -15.56 -6.67 15.98
C GLY A 131 -16.73 -6.99 15.03
N SER A 132 -17.20 -6.01 14.23
CA SER A 132 -18.24 -6.26 13.24
C SER A 132 -17.61 -6.89 11.99
N ALA A 133 -18.06 -8.09 11.64
CA ALA A 133 -17.65 -8.83 10.44
C ALA A 133 -18.05 -8.15 9.10
N MET A 134 -18.52 -6.91 9.14
CA MET A 134 -19.08 -6.15 8.01
C MET A 134 -18.41 -4.78 7.79
N ALA A 135 -17.34 -4.45 8.52
CA ALA A 135 -16.63 -3.20 8.30
C ALA A 135 -15.87 -3.26 6.96
N MET A 136 -16.32 -2.46 5.99
CA MET A 136 -15.67 -2.29 4.70
C MET A 136 -14.22 -1.83 4.90
N THR A 137 -13.28 -2.48 4.26
CA THR A 137 -11.85 -2.13 4.30
C THR A 137 -11.50 -1.04 3.29
N ARG A 138 -10.27 -0.52 3.38
CA ARG A 138 -9.70 0.43 2.39
C ARG A 138 -9.76 -0.14 0.99
N LEU A 139 -9.37 -1.41 0.85
CA LEU A 139 -9.35 -2.10 -0.43
C LEU A 139 -10.75 -2.30 -0.97
N GLU A 140 -11.69 -2.79 -0.16
CA GLU A 140 -13.07 -3.01 -0.59
C GLU A 140 -13.74 -1.71 -1.03
N PHE A 141 -13.49 -0.59 -0.35
CA PHE A 141 -13.96 0.72 -0.77
C PHE A 141 -13.39 1.12 -2.15
N LEU A 142 -12.08 0.96 -2.37
CA LEU A 142 -11.43 1.32 -3.62
C LEU A 142 -11.76 0.36 -4.77
N LEU A 143 -12.13 -0.89 -4.49
CA LEU A 143 -12.46 -1.92 -5.48
C LEU A 143 -13.96 -1.98 -5.82
N GLN A 144 -14.76 -1.05 -5.29
CA GLN A 144 -16.18 -0.94 -5.67
C GLN A 144 -16.33 -0.66 -7.17
N PRO A 145 -17.40 -1.15 -7.83
CA PRO A 145 -17.65 -0.89 -9.26
C PRO A 145 -17.77 0.59 -9.64
N THR A 146 -18.07 1.46 -8.67
CA THR A 146 -18.15 2.92 -8.86
C THR A 146 -16.78 3.61 -8.87
N MET A 147 -15.73 2.91 -8.45
CA MET A 147 -14.37 3.41 -8.41
C MET A 147 -13.59 2.91 -9.64
N PRO A 148 -12.67 3.72 -10.19
CA PRO A 148 -11.98 3.42 -11.45
C PRO A 148 -10.67 2.65 -11.23
N PHE A 149 -10.47 2.02 -10.08
CA PHE A 149 -9.21 1.34 -9.76
C PHE A 149 -9.22 -0.10 -10.29
N ASP A 150 -8.10 -0.54 -10.87
CA ASP A 150 -7.90 -1.91 -11.29
C ASP A 150 -7.00 -2.64 -10.28
N ALA A 151 -7.44 -3.81 -9.80
CA ALA A 151 -6.64 -4.70 -8.94
C ALA A 151 -5.30 -5.13 -9.58
N ASN A 152 -5.18 -4.95 -10.89
CA ASN A 152 -4.01 -5.29 -11.70
C ASN A 152 -3.19 -4.07 -12.15
N ASP A 153 -3.51 -2.87 -11.66
CA ASP A 153 -2.70 -1.68 -11.92
C ASP A 153 -1.24 -1.94 -11.59
N LYS A 154 -0.34 -1.45 -12.44
CA LYS A 154 1.10 -1.60 -12.27
C LYS A 154 1.74 -0.26 -11.99
N ASN A 155 2.53 -0.21 -10.93
CA ASN A 155 3.39 0.93 -10.70
C ASN A 155 4.58 0.97 -11.69
N HIS A 156 5.46 1.96 -11.54
CA HIS A 156 6.60 2.10 -12.44
C HIS A 156 7.51 0.86 -12.42
N ASP A 157 7.59 0.10 -11.34
CA ASP A 157 8.40 -1.13 -11.26
C ASP A 157 7.64 -2.39 -11.74
N GLY A 158 6.43 -2.23 -12.28
CA GLY A 158 5.57 -3.33 -12.69
C GLY A 158 4.90 -4.08 -11.54
N VAL A 159 5.06 -3.58 -10.31
CA VAL A 159 4.48 -4.16 -9.09
C VAL A 159 2.99 -3.82 -9.08
N THR A 160 2.15 -4.81 -8.77
CA THR A 160 0.70 -4.65 -8.59
C THR A 160 0.33 -4.54 -7.10
N PRO A 161 -0.88 -4.09 -6.73
CA PRO A 161 -1.35 -4.13 -5.35
C PRO A 161 -1.19 -5.51 -4.69
N LEU A 162 -1.44 -6.61 -5.44
CA LEU A 162 -1.28 -7.96 -4.90
C LEU A 162 0.18 -8.31 -4.58
N HIS A 163 1.17 -7.78 -5.31
CA HIS A 163 2.58 -7.98 -4.94
C HIS A 163 2.90 -7.33 -3.59
N VAL A 164 2.36 -6.11 -3.37
CA VAL A 164 2.53 -5.36 -2.11
C VAL A 164 1.86 -6.11 -0.97
N ALA A 165 0.58 -6.43 -1.11
CA ALA A 165 -0.19 -7.16 -0.12
C ALA A 165 0.44 -8.52 0.22
N ALA A 166 0.93 -9.25 -0.78
CA ALA A 166 1.55 -10.56 -0.60
C ALA A 166 2.78 -10.54 0.32
N SER A 167 3.44 -9.39 0.48
CA SER A 167 4.58 -9.24 1.40
C SER A 167 4.18 -8.83 2.82
N LEU A 168 2.96 -8.29 3.00
CA LEU A 168 2.61 -7.51 4.19
C LEU A 168 1.35 -8.01 4.91
N SER A 169 0.34 -8.48 4.19
CA SER A 169 -0.96 -8.78 4.77
C SER A 169 -1.69 -9.92 4.07
N ASP A 170 -2.07 -10.93 4.87
CA ASP A 170 -2.90 -12.05 4.45
C ASP A 170 -4.29 -11.59 3.99
N THR A 171 -4.92 -10.73 4.79
CA THR A 171 -6.27 -10.21 4.53
C THR A 171 -6.32 -9.41 3.23
N ASN A 172 -5.38 -8.49 3.01
CA ASN A 172 -5.33 -7.70 1.78
C ASN A 172 -5.07 -8.59 0.56
N SER A 173 -4.24 -9.61 0.71
CA SER A 173 -3.96 -10.56 -0.37
C SER A 173 -5.22 -11.31 -0.78
N LEU A 174 -6.01 -11.78 0.20
CA LEU A 174 -7.29 -12.46 -0.06
C LEU A 174 -8.29 -11.53 -0.77
N ILE A 175 -8.51 -10.32 -0.24
CA ILE A 175 -9.45 -9.35 -0.82
C ILE A 175 -9.09 -9.06 -2.29
N LEU A 176 -7.82 -8.81 -2.58
CA LEU A 176 -7.37 -8.54 -3.95
C LEU A 176 -7.59 -9.72 -4.89
N ILE A 177 -7.34 -10.96 -4.42
CA ILE A 177 -7.57 -12.18 -5.21
C ILE A 177 -9.06 -12.36 -5.50
N GLU A 178 -9.93 -12.13 -4.52
CA GLU A 178 -11.39 -12.20 -4.68
C GLU A 178 -11.91 -11.15 -5.67
N HIS A 179 -11.26 -9.98 -5.74
CA HIS A 179 -11.55 -8.92 -6.70
C HIS A 179 -10.76 -9.05 -8.02
N GLY A 180 -10.23 -10.25 -8.33
CA GLY A 180 -9.70 -10.55 -9.65
C GLY A 180 -8.25 -10.12 -9.90
N ALA A 181 -7.46 -9.89 -8.85
CA ALA A 181 -6.03 -9.68 -9.01
C ALA A 181 -5.34 -10.91 -9.66
N ASP A 182 -4.48 -10.67 -10.64
CA ASP A 182 -3.72 -11.69 -11.34
C ASP A 182 -2.57 -12.20 -10.45
N ILE A 183 -2.79 -13.37 -9.88
CA ILE A 183 -1.80 -14.12 -9.09
C ILE A 183 -0.53 -14.50 -9.87
N LYS A 184 -0.54 -14.37 -11.21
CA LYS A 184 0.61 -14.63 -12.10
C LYS A 184 1.27 -13.35 -12.61
N ALA A 185 0.79 -12.17 -12.18
CA ALA A 185 1.37 -10.90 -12.56
C ALA A 185 2.88 -10.92 -12.28
N LYS A 186 3.63 -10.22 -13.14
CA LYS A 186 5.09 -10.10 -13.01
C LYS A 186 5.48 -8.64 -12.95
N ASP A 187 6.34 -8.33 -11.99
CA ASP A 187 7.06 -7.06 -11.93
C ASP A 187 8.19 -7.01 -12.99
N ARG A 188 8.94 -5.91 -13.03
CA ARG A 188 10.05 -5.73 -13.97
C ARG A 188 11.19 -6.76 -13.80
N ASP A 189 11.35 -7.31 -12.61
CA ASP A 189 12.31 -8.37 -12.33
C ASP A 189 11.73 -9.77 -12.61
N GLY A 190 10.51 -9.86 -13.15
CA GLY A 190 9.85 -11.14 -13.42
C GLY A 190 9.39 -11.88 -12.16
N ARG A 191 9.38 -11.23 -10.99
CA ARG A 191 8.87 -11.77 -9.73
C ARG A 191 7.35 -11.69 -9.73
N SER A 192 6.71 -12.74 -9.21
CA SER A 192 5.26 -12.82 -9.02
C SER A 192 4.85 -12.53 -7.57
N PRO A 193 3.55 -12.38 -7.26
CA PRO A 193 3.09 -12.26 -5.88
C PRO A 193 3.59 -13.39 -4.96
N LEU A 194 3.70 -14.62 -5.49
CA LEU A 194 4.26 -15.76 -4.75
C LEU A 194 5.75 -15.56 -4.40
N HIS A 195 6.53 -14.91 -5.26
CA HIS A 195 7.92 -14.55 -4.95
C HIS A 195 7.99 -13.53 -3.81
N PHE A 196 7.10 -12.53 -3.83
CA PHE A 196 7.01 -11.49 -2.80
C PHE A 196 6.63 -12.12 -1.44
N ALA A 197 5.60 -12.96 -1.40
CA ALA A 197 5.21 -13.69 -0.19
C ALA A 197 6.31 -14.60 0.36
N ALA A 198 6.98 -15.35 -0.51
CA ALA A 198 8.09 -16.23 -0.11
C ALA A 198 9.30 -15.45 0.43
N THR A 199 9.61 -14.29 -0.18
CA THR A 199 10.70 -13.39 0.26
C THR A 199 10.39 -12.82 1.65
N ALA A 200 9.15 -12.39 1.87
CA ALA A 200 8.70 -11.83 3.15
C ALA A 200 8.44 -12.92 4.22
N GLY A 201 8.41 -14.19 3.84
CA GLY A 201 8.09 -15.30 4.74
C GLY A 201 6.61 -15.38 5.14
N GLN A 202 5.73 -14.70 4.39
CA GLN A 202 4.27 -14.65 4.60
C GLN A 202 3.63 -16.00 4.30
N SER A 203 3.72 -16.91 5.27
CA SER A 203 3.45 -18.33 5.06
C SER A 203 1.96 -18.60 4.77
N ASN A 204 1.07 -17.80 5.35
CA ASN A 204 -0.36 -17.87 5.07
C ASN A 204 -0.66 -17.48 3.62
N VAL A 205 -0.13 -16.34 3.12
CA VAL A 205 -0.22 -15.97 1.70
C VAL A 205 0.41 -17.04 0.80
N VAL A 206 1.57 -17.58 1.15
CA VAL A 206 2.20 -18.68 0.39
C VAL A 206 1.25 -19.87 0.33
N GLY A 207 0.67 -20.29 1.45
CA GLY A 207 -0.32 -21.37 1.50
C GLY A 207 -1.49 -21.12 0.56
N LEU A 208 -2.13 -19.95 0.68
CA LEU A 208 -3.24 -19.51 -0.17
C LEU A 208 -2.88 -19.56 -1.66
N LEU A 209 -1.77 -18.93 -2.05
CA LEU A 209 -1.36 -18.88 -3.46
C LEU A 209 -1.00 -20.28 -3.98
N THR A 210 -0.29 -21.11 -3.22
CA THR A 210 0.06 -22.47 -3.66
C THR A 210 -1.15 -23.38 -3.86
N GLU A 211 -2.18 -23.22 -3.03
CA GLU A 211 -3.45 -23.92 -3.20
C GLU A 211 -4.11 -23.54 -4.54
N ILE A 212 -4.24 -22.23 -4.80
CA ILE A 212 -4.83 -21.72 -6.05
C ILE A 212 -4.00 -22.15 -7.26
N TYR A 213 -2.67 -22.14 -7.15
CA TYR A 213 -1.79 -22.58 -8.24
C TYR A 213 -2.02 -24.05 -8.57
N ARG A 214 -2.17 -24.91 -7.55
CA ARG A 214 -2.47 -26.32 -7.73
C ARG A 214 -3.83 -26.54 -8.38
N GLU A 215 -4.88 -25.91 -7.86
CA GLU A 215 -6.25 -26.02 -8.37
C GLU A 215 -6.34 -25.61 -9.84
N ARG A 216 -5.62 -24.54 -10.22
CA ARG A 216 -5.64 -23.99 -11.59
C ARG A 216 -4.54 -24.57 -12.49
N SER A 217 -3.81 -25.59 -12.05
CA SER A 217 -2.68 -26.19 -12.79
C SER A 217 -1.64 -25.15 -13.26
N ILE A 218 -1.39 -24.13 -12.45
CA ILE A 218 -0.40 -23.07 -12.73
C ILE A 218 0.98 -23.55 -12.31
N ASN A 219 1.98 -23.32 -13.16
CA ASN A 219 3.36 -23.64 -12.85
C ASN A 219 3.89 -22.80 -11.66
N ILE A 220 4.17 -23.48 -10.55
CA ILE A 220 4.75 -22.89 -9.33
C ILE A 220 6.24 -22.55 -9.46
N ASP A 221 6.93 -23.19 -10.42
CA ASP A 221 8.37 -23.12 -10.61
C ASP A 221 8.81 -21.99 -11.57
N HIS A 222 7.92 -21.04 -11.89
CA HIS A 222 8.31 -19.85 -12.64
C HIS A 222 9.47 -19.13 -11.95
N GLN A 223 10.48 -18.70 -12.73
CA GLN A 223 11.70 -18.08 -12.22
C GLN A 223 11.74 -16.58 -12.58
N CYS A 224 12.14 -15.73 -11.65
CA CYS A 224 12.41 -14.32 -11.90
C CYS A 224 13.68 -14.12 -12.76
N SER A 225 14.07 -12.87 -13.02
CA SER A 225 15.25 -12.50 -13.82
C SER A 225 16.51 -13.23 -13.36
N GLU A 226 16.77 -13.32 -12.05
CA GLU A 226 17.91 -14.04 -11.47
C GLU A 226 17.81 -15.59 -11.54
N ARG A 227 16.89 -16.12 -12.34
CA ARG A 227 16.47 -17.53 -12.37
C ARG A 227 16.11 -18.08 -10.99
N ARG A 228 15.64 -17.23 -10.06
CA ARG A 228 15.18 -17.69 -8.74
C ARG A 228 13.69 -17.98 -8.81
N SER A 229 13.29 -19.16 -8.34
CA SER A 229 11.89 -19.51 -8.09
C SER A 229 11.44 -18.99 -6.71
N ALA A 230 10.15 -19.06 -6.41
CA ALA A 230 9.65 -18.75 -5.07
C ALA A 230 10.32 -19.60 -3.97
N LEU A 231 10.69 -20.85 -4.27
CA LEU A 231 11.42 -21.72 -3.33
C LEU A 231 12.82 -21.20 -3.01
N HIS A 232 13.51 -20.56 -3.97
CA HIS A 232 14.76 -19.86 -3.69
C HIS A 232 14.54 -18.70 -2.72
N GLN A 233 13.46 -17.92 -2.91
CA GLN A 233 13.17 -16.78 -2.05
C GLN A 233 12.84 -17.21 -0.62
N ALA A 234 12.02 -18.25 -0.44
CA ALA A 234 11.74 -18.83 0.88
C ALA A 234 13.00 -19.37 1.58
N ALA A 235 13.91 -19.99 0.81
CA ALA A 235 15.18 -20.48 1.36
C ALA A 235 16.09 -19.33 1.79
N LEU A 236 16.17 -18.25 1.00
CA LEU A 236 16.99 -17.06 1.30
C LEU A 236 16.42 -16.25 2.48
N SER A 237 15.10 -16.21 2.66
CA SER A 237 14.45 -15.53 3.78
C SER A 237 14.56 -16.31 5.10
N GLY A 238 14.89 -17.60 5.04
CA GLY A 238 14.94 -18.49 6.20
C GLY A 238 13.55 -18.91 6.69
N SER A 239 12.49 -18.69 5.91
CA SER A 239 11.13 -19.09 6.27
C SER A 239 10.92 -20.59 6.02
N SER A 240 11.17 -21.38 7.07
CA SER A 240 10.97 -22.84 7.06
C SER A 240 9.54 -23.25 6.69
N GLU A 241 8.55 -22.46 7.11
CA GLU A 241 7.14 -22.72 6.85
C GLU A 241 6.80 -22.49 5.37
N ALA A 242 7.15 -21.33 4.81
CA ALA A 242 6.97 -21.06 3.39
C ALA A 242 7.68 -22.10 2.51
N LEU A 243 8.89 -22.51 2.90
CA LEU A 243 9.65 -23.54 2.22
C LEU A 243 8.92 -24.89 2.24
N ARG A 244 8.37 -25.30 3.39
CA ARG A 244 7.57 -26.53 3.52
C ARG A 244 6.31 -26.49 2.65
N LEU A 245 5.58 -25.37 2.64
CA LEU A 245 4.36 -25.21 1.85
C LEU A 245 4.64 -25.32 0.35
N LEU A 246 5.68 -24.64 -0.14
CA LEU A 246 6.11 -24.72 -1.54
C LEU A 246 6.49 -26.14 -1.96
N LEU A 247 7.26 -26.85 -1.12
CA LEU A 247 7.64 -28.26 -1.40
C LEU A 247 6.42 -29.19 -1.42
N LYS A 248 5.49 -29.01 -0.48
CA LYS A 248 4.23 -29.78 -0.44
C LYS A 248 3.37 -29.52 -1.69
N ALA A 249 3.44 -28.31 -2.23
CA ALA A 249 2.77 -27.93 -3.48
C ALA A 249 3.52 -28.41 -4.75
N GLY A 250 4.64 -29.12 -4.61
CA GLY A 250 5.38 -29.71 -5.73
C GLY A 250 6.44 -28.80 -6.35
N ALA A 251 6.86 -27.72 -5.68
CA ALA A 251 7.96 -26.89 -6.16
C ALA A 251 9.28 -27.69 -6.27
N ASN A 252 10.02 -27.49 -7.35
CA ASN A 252 11.22 -28.25 -7.65
C ASN A 252 12.43 -27.77 -6.82
N PRO A 253 12.96 -28.61 -5.90
CA PRO A 253 14.05 -28.23 -4.99
C PRO A 253 15.43 -28.20 -5.64
N VAL A 254 15.56 -28.64 -6.90
CA VAL A 254 16.85 -28.70 -7.61
C VAL A 254 16.95 -27.70 -8.76
N LEU A 255 15.98 -26.80 -8.92
CA LEU A 255 16.12 -25.69 -9.87
C LEU A 255 17.33 -24.85 -9.54
N ALA A 256 18.11 -24.50 -10.55
CA ALA A 256 19.28 -23.66 -10.40
C ALA A 256 18.95 -22.19 -10.69
N ASP A 257 19.44 -21.29 -9.83
CA ASP A 257 19.51 -19.86 -10.08
C ASP A 257 20.59 -19.51 -11.13
N GLU A 258 20.74 -18.22 -11.47
CA GLU A 258 21.75 -17.77 -12.44
C GLU A 258 23.19 -18.13 -12.07
N ARG A 259 23.45 -18.35 -10.78
CA ARG A 259 24.77 -18.75 -10.27
C ARG A 259 24.93 -20.27 -10.18
N GLY A 260 23.99 -21.04 -10.72
CA GLY A 260 24.00 -22.50 -10.69
C GLY A 260 23.64 -23.09 -9.32
N ARG A 261 23.04 -22.31 -8.42
CA ARG A 261 22.76 -22.74 -7.04
C ARG A 261 21.32 -23.20 -6.94
N THR A 262 21.10 -24.33 -6.26
CA THR A 262 19.77 -24.73 -5.80
C THR A 262 19.27 -23.80 -4.69
N PRO A 263 17.96 -23.79 -4.35
CA PRO A 263 17.44 -23.02 -3.23
C PRO A 263 18.24 -23.19 -1.93
N LEU A 264 18.53 -24.45 -1.56
CA LEU A 264 19.28 -24.76 -0.34
C LEU A 264 20.74 -24.29 -0.40
N ARG A 265 21.41 -24.46 -1.56
CA ARG A 265 22.78 -23.98 -1.77
C ARG A 265 22.84 -22.46 -1.68
N ALA A 266 21.85 -21.76 -2.25
CA ALA A 266 21.76 -20.31 -2.21
C ALA A 266 21.62 -19.78 -0.77
N ALA A 267 20.81 -20.45 0.06
CA ALA A 267 20.65 -20.13 1.48
C ALA A 267 21.94 -20.35 2.30
N ALA A 268 22.60 -21.51 2.14
CA ALA A 268 23.84 -21.82 2.86
C ALA A 268 25.00 -20.84 2.53
N GLU A 269 25.10 -20.41 1.26
CA GLU A 269 26.06 -19.38 0.86
C GLU A 269 25.71 -17.99 1.38
N PHE A 270 24.43 -17.68 1.55
CA PHE A 270 24.00 -16.39 2.10
C PHE A 270 24.31 -16.29 3.59
N ASP A 271 24.02 -17.35 4.35
CA ASP A 271 24.28 -17.41 5.79
C ASP A 271 25.79 -17.35 6.11
N SER A 272 26.60 -18.10 5.37
CA SER A 272 28.07 -18.02 5.50
C SER A 272 28.63 -16.63 5.22
N LYS A 273 28.08 -15.88 4.25
CA LYS A 273 28.46 -14.48 4.00
C LYS A 273 28.02 -13.52 5.11
N ARG A 274 26.89 -13.80 5.78
CA ARG A 274 26.38 -13.01 6.89
C ARG A 274 27.21 -13.20 8.16
N MET A 275 27.66 -14.43 8.43
CA MET A 275 28.52 -14.77 9.57
C MET A 275 29.95 -14.20 9.45
N LEU A 276 30.38 -13.80 8.25
CA LEU A 276 31.71 -13.24 7.98
C LEU A 276 31.75 -11.70 7.99
N LYS A 277 30.66 -11.02 8.37
CA LYS A 277 30.56 -9.56 8.54
C LYS A 277 30.24 -9.21 9.98
#